data_AF-A0AAD8E7J5-F1
#
_entry.id   AF-A0AAD8E7J5-F1
#
_cell.length_a   1.000
_cell.length_b   1.000
_cell.length_c   1.000
_cell.angle_alpha   90.00
_cell.angle_beta   90.00
_cell.angle_gamma   90.00
#
_symmetry.space_group_name_H-M   'P 1'
#
loop_
_entity.id
_entity.type
_entity.pdbx_description
1 polymer ?
#
loop_
_entity_poly.entity_id
_entity_poly.type
_entity_poly.pdbx_seq_one_letter_code
_entity_poly.pdbx_strand_id
1 'polypeptide(L)'
;FFLVAYMPVAYDLAVEVTYPEPESMSAGLITFIYQLVSWLVTLGYGKMIQNIGAEWSNNTLSIALLIGTIIHAILNPDLKRQAALTSTKEV
;
A
#
# COMPACT_ATOMS: atom_id res chain seq x y z
N PHE A 1 -3.61 4.65 -14.85
CA PHE A 1 -5.01 4.21 -14.74
C PHE A 1 -5.21 3.25 -13.56
N PHE A 2 -4.52 2.10 -13.49
CA PHE A 2 -4.65 1.15 -12.37
C PHE A 2 -4.20 1.67 -10.99
N LEU A 3 -3.11 2.46 -10.92
CA LEU A 3 -2.53 2.91 -9.64
C LEU A 3 -3.46 3.83 -8.83
N VAL A 4 -4.22 4.70 -9.51
CA VAL A 4 -5.17 5.62 -8.87
C VAL A 4 -6.46 4.91 -8.47
N ALA A 5 -6.87 3.89 -9.22
CA ALA A 5 -8.03 3.06 -8.89
C ALA A 5 -7.79 2.15 -7.68
N TYR A 6 -6.53 1.79 -7.40
CA TYR A 6 -6.16 1.01 -6.22
C TYR A 6 -6.24 1.83 -4.91
N MET A 7 -5.97 3.13 -4.98
CA MET A 7 -5.94 4.02 -3.82
C MET A 7 -7.25 4.01 -2.98
N PRO A 8 -8.47 4.12 -3.55
CA PRO A 8 -9.70 4.04 -2.77
C PRO A 8 -9.89 2.68 -2.07
N VAL A 9 -9.53 1.56 -2.71
CA VAL A 9 -9.60 0.22 -2.08
C VAL A 9 -8.67 0.11 -0.87
N ALA A 10 -7.48 0.71 -0.96
CA ALA A 10 -6.54 0.74 0.17
C ALA A 10 -7.05 1.59 1.35
N TYR A 11 -7.74 2.70 1.07
CA TYR A 11 -8.38 3.51 2.10
C TYR A 11 -9.52 2.77 2.79
N ASP A 12 -10.39 2.11 2.02
CA ASP A 12 -11.50 1.31 2.57
C ASP A 12 -10.99 0.21 3.51
N LEU A 13 -9.92 -0.50 3.11
CA LEU A 13 -9.29 -1.53 3.94
C LEU A 13 -8.65 -0.96 5.21
N ALA A 14 -7.98 0.18 5.11
CA ALA A 14 -7.28 0.76 6.25
C ALA A 14 -8.25 1.31 7.30
N VAL A 15 -9.36 1.92 6.88
CA VAL A 15 -10.46 2.32 7.77
C VAL A 15 -11.11 1.10 8.44
N GLU A 16 -11.22 -0.03 7.72
CA GLU A 16 -11.73 -1.27 8.30
C GLU A 16 -10.79 -1.84 9.38
N VAL A 17 -9.46 -1.70 9.21
CA VAL A 17 -8.46 -2.15 10.18
C VAL A 17 -8.38 -1.25 11.43
N THR A 18 -8.61 0.06 11.30
CA THR A 18 -8.50 1.03 12.41
C THR A 18 -9.82 1.32 13.11
N TYR A 19 -10.92 0.63 12.77
CA TYR A 19 -12.22 0.85 13.43
C TYR A 19 -12.13 0.60 14.97
N PRO A 20 -12.67 1.49 15.83
CA PRO A 20 -13.56 2.64 15.57
C PRO A 20 -12.88 4.02 15.60
N GLU A 21 -11.69 4.17 15.00
CA GLU A 21 -11.06 5.50 14.89
C GLU A 21 -11.72 6.40 13.83
N PRO A 22 -11.70 7.73 14.01
CA PRO A 22 -12.28 8.67 13.04
C PRO A 22 -11.60 8.53 11.66
N GLU A 23 -12.44 8.33 10.64
CA GLU A 23 -12.02 8.06 9.24
C GLU A 23 -11.07 9.14 8.69
N SER A 24 -11.27 10.40 9.09
CA SER A 24 -10.45 11.54 8.70
C SER A 24 -9.01 11.48 9.25
N MET A 25 -8.83 10.93 10.45
CA MET A 25 -7.50 10.77 11.06
C MET A 25 -6.74 9.60 10.43
N SER A 26 -7.42 8.48 10.18
CA SER A 26 -6.84 7.33 9.49
C SER A 26 -6.39 7.69 8.07
N ALA A 27 -7.23 8.41 7.31
CA ALA A 27 -6.89 8.84 5.95
C ALA A 27 -5.70 9.81 5.92
N GLY A 28 -5.64 10.75 6.87
CA GLY A 28 -4.53 11.69 7.01
C GLY A 28 -3.21 10.99 7.32
N LEU A 29 -3.22 10.00 8.22
CA LEU A 29 -2.03 9.23 8.59
C LEU A 29 -1.52 8.38 7.42
N ILE A 30 -2.41 7.68 6.69
CA ILE A 30 -2.02 6.88 5.52
C ILE A 30 -1.38 7.77 4.45
N THR A 31 -1.98 8.92 4.17
CA THR A 31 -1.43 9.87 3.19
C THR A 31 -0.04 10.35 3.60
N PHE A 32 0.13 10.71 4.87
CA PHE A 32 1.39 11.20 5.40
C PHE A 32 2.48 10.12 5.34
N ILE A 33 2.18 8.90 5.81
CA ILE A 33 3.13 7.78 5.79
C ILE A 33 3.47 7.41 4.34
N TYR A 34 2.47 7.33 3.45
CA TYR A 34 2.67 7.05 2.03
C TYR A 34 3.62 8.08 1.39
N GLN A 35 3.41 9.37 1.68
CA GLN A 35 4.22 10.44 1.13
C GLN A 35 5.65 10.42 1.68
N LEU A 36 5.82 10.14 2.98
CA LEU A 36 7.13 9.99 3.60
C LEU A 36 7.93 8.82 3.02
N VAL A 37 7.31 7.66 2.88
CA VAL A 37 7.95 6.47 2.28
C VAL A 37 8.36 6.79 0.83
N SER A 38 7.48 7.43 0.07
CA SER A 38 7.76 7.83 -1.32
C SER A 38 8.94 8.80 -1.41
N TRP A 39 9.03 9.76 -0.49
CA TRP A 39 10.15 10.70 -0.44
C TRP A 39 11.48 9.99 -0.13
N LEU A 40 11.50 9.09 0.85
CA LEU A 40 12.70 8.33 1.21
C LEU A 40 13.18 7.42 0.07
N VAL A 41 12.25 6.72 -0.58
CA VAL A 41 12.56 5.85 -1.73
C VAL A 41 13.12 6.66 -2.89
N THR A 42 12.56 7.84 -3.17
CA THR A 42 13.04 8.74 -4.23
C THR A 42 14.46 9.22 -3.96
N LEU A 43 14.77 9.61 -2.71
CA LEU A 43 16.12 10.01 -2.32
C LEU A 43 17.13 8.86 -2.41
N GLY A 44 16.76 7.68 -1.92
CA GLY A 44 17.59 6.48 -2.00
C GLY A 44 17.90 6.09 -3.44
N TYR A 45 16.88 6.12 -4.30
CA TYR A 45 17.03 5.84 -5.73
C TYR A 45 17.93 6.85 -6.44
N GLY A 46 17.78 8.15 -6.12
CA GLY A 46 18.64 9.20 -6.65
C GLY A 46 20.13 8.97 -6.31
N LYS A 47 20.42 8.54 -5.07
CA LYS A 47 21.79 8.20 -4.65
C LYS A 47 22.31 6.92 -5.33
N MET A 48 21.42 5.97 -5.62
CA MET A 48 21.76 4.72 -6.29
C MET A 48 22.16 4.96 -7.76
N ILE A 49 21.42 5.84 -8.47
CA ILE A 49 21.76 6.24 -9.83
C ILE A 49 23.16 6.88 -9.90
N GLN A 50 23.50 7.73 -8.94
CA GLN A 50 24.81 8.41 -8.91
C GLN A 50 25.99 7.45 -8.68
N ASN A 51 25.80 6.38 -7.90
CA ASN A 51 26.88 5.49 -7.52
C ASN A 51 27.07 4.30 -8.47
N ILE A 52 25.98 3.73 -9.00
CA ILE A 52 25.98 2.45 -9.72
C ILE A 52 25.52 2.63 -11.19
N GLY A 53 25.08 3.83 -11.56
CA GLY A 53 24.56 4.13 -12.88
C GLY A 53 23.06 3.81 -13.03
N ALA A 54 22.45 4.39 -14.06
CA ALA A 54 21.00 4.31 -14.29
C ALA A 54 20.52 2.90 -14.67
N GLU A 55 21.33 2.14 -15.43
CA GLU A 55 21.02 0.78 -15.89
C GLU A 55 20.77 -0.18 -14.71
N TRP A 56 21.73 -0.26 -13.78
CA TRP A 56 21.64 -1.10 -12.58
C TRP A 56 20.57 -0.62 -11.61
N SER A 57 20.36 0.69 -11.55
CA SER A 57 19.30 1.28 -10.73
C SER A 57 17.92 0.86 -11.24
N ASN A 58 17.69 0.91 -12.55
CA ASN A 58 16.43 0.53 -13.16
C ASN A 58 16.11 -0.96 -12.94
N ASN A 59 17.10 -1.85 -13.06
CA ASN A 59 16.91 -3.27 -12.78
C ASN A 59 16.54 -3.52 -11.30
N THR A 60 17.20 -2.81 -10.38
CA THR A 60 16.89 -2.90 -8.94
C THR A 60 15.48 -2.41 -8.63
N LEU A 61 15.03 -1.32 -9.27
CA LEU A 61 13.68 -0.80 -9.10
C LEU A 61 12.62 -1.78 -9.64
N SER A 62 12.91 -2.43 -10.77
CA SER A 62 12.04 -3.46 -11.34
C SER A 62 11.88 -4.67 -10.41
N ILE A 63 12.97 -5.13 -9.80
CA ILE A 63 12.94 -6.21 -8.80
C ILE A 63 12.16 -5.77 -7.55
N ALA A 64 12.36 -4.53 -7.07
CA ALA A 64 11.62 -3.99 -5.94
C ALA A 64 10.10 -3.94 -6.19
N LEU A 65 9.68 -3.58 -7.41
CA LEU A 65 8.27 -3.60 -7.82
C LEU A 65 7.69 -5.02 -7.91
N LEU A 66 8.47 -5.99 -8.39
CA LEU A 66 8.07 -7.40 -8.41
C LEU A 66 7.87 -7.93 -6.99
N ILE A 67 8.80 -7.65 -6.08
CA ILE A 67 8.68 -8.02 -4.66
C ILE A 67 7.44 -7.37 -4.04
N GLY A 68 7.24 -6.07 -4.28
CA GLY A 68 6.07 -5.34 -3.81
C GLY A 68 4.76 -5.97 -4.30
N THR A 69 4.72 -6.40 -5.56
CA THR A 69 3.56 -7.06 -6.17
C THR A 69 3.30 -8.44 -5.55
N ILE A 70 4.34 -9.21 -5.25
CA ILE A 70 4.20 -10.52 -4.59
C ILE A 70 3.67 -10.35 -3.16
N ILE A 71 4.23 -9.39 -2.40
CA ILE A 71 3.74 -9.07 -1.06
C ILE A 71 2.26 -8.66 -1.12
N HIS A 72 1.90 -7.85 -2.12
CA HIS A 72 0.53 -7.43 -2.35
C HIS A 72 -0.41 -8.59 -2.68
N ALA A 73 0.03 -9.54 -3.50
CA ALA A 73 -0.76 -10.70 -3.89
C ALA A 73 -1.00 -11.68 -2.72
N ILE A 74 -0.08 -11.71 -1.75
CA ILE A 74 -0.18 -12.54 -0.54
C ILE A 74 -0.94 -11.82 0.58
N LEU A 75 -1.12 -10.50 0.48
CA LEU A 75 -1.93 -9.74 1.42
C LEU A 75 -3.39 -10.20 1.30
N ASN A 76 -3.78 -11.16 2.14
CA ASN A 76 -5.15 -11.55 2.30
C ASN A 76 -5.88 -10.40 3.00
N PRO A 77 -6.86 -9.75 2.37
CA PRO A 77 -7.74 -8.83 3.06
C PRO A 77 -8.61 -9.68 3.97
N ASP A 78 -8.24 -9.80 5.24
CA ASP A 78 -9.04 -10.51 6.23
C ASP A 78 -10.27 -9.64 6.55
N LEU A 79 -11.28 -9.74 5.69
CA LEU A 79 -12.52 -8.96 5.68
C LEU A 79 -13.44 -9.45 6.80
N LYS A 80 -13.12 -9.07 8.04
CA LYS A 80 -13.98 -9.31 9.22
C LYS A 80 -15.43 -8.86 8.99
N ARG A 81 -15.68 -7.86 8.12
CA ARG A 81 -17.03 -7.38 7.80
C ARG A 81 -17.82 -8.30 6.86
N GLN A 82 -17.18 -9.07 5.97
CA GLN A 82 -17.89 -10.07 5.14
C GLN A 82 -18.23 -11.34 5.93
N ALA A 83 -17.38 -11.71 6.91
CA ALA A 83 -17.66 -12.80 7.83
C ALA A 83 -18.89 -12.49 8.71
N ALA A 84 -19.03 -11.27 9.23
CA ALA A 84 -20.18 -10.86 10.04
C ALA A 84 -21.50 -10.73 9.25
N LEU A 85 -21.44 -10.35 7.96
CA LEU A 85 -22.60 -10.30 7.07
C LEU A 85 -23.07 -11.70 6.63
N THR A 86 -22.15 -12.66 6.55
CA THR A 86 -22.48 -14.06 6.25
C THR A 86 -23.07 -14.78 7.48
N SER A 87 -22.55 -14.52 8.69
CA SER A 87 -23.09 -15.12 9.93
C SER A 87 -24.47 -14.60 10.32
N THR A 88 -24.91 -13.46 9.78
CA THR A 88 -26.27 -12.91 10.02
C THR A 88 -27.30 -13.45 9.01
N LYS A 89 -26.88 -14.07 7.90
CA LYS A 89 -27.80 -14.73 6.95
C LYS A 89 -28.19 -16.16 7.35
N GLU A 90 -27.61 -16.70 8.41
CA GLU A 90 -27.91 -18.04 8.95
C GLU A 90 -28.75 -18.00 10.25
N VAL A 91 -29.35 -16.86 10.61
CA VAL A 91 -30.25 -16.71 11.76
C VAL A 91 -31.63 -16.24 11.34
#